data_AF-A0AB35Z1T6-F1
#
_entry.id   AF-A0AB35Z1T6-F1
#
_cell.length_a   1.000
_cell.length_b   1.000
_cell.length_c   1.000
_cell.angle_alpha   90.00
_cell.angle_beta   90.00
_cell.angle_gamma   90.00
#
_symmetry.space_group_name_H-M   'P 1'
#
loop_
_entity.id
_entity.type
_entity.pdbx_description
1 polymer ?
#
loop_
_entity_poly.entity_id
_entity_poly.type
_entity_poly.pdbx_seq_one_letter_code
_entity_poly.pdbx_strand_id
1 'polypeptide(L)'
;GGLDVFLDVNGVASISPNDLVTGVNEACGYTITAGGTGGGSSESLTTTFAGGNGLDGAMFDVMAINDLTIDSFDVNLDTGITDDIEVYFKTGTWVGSHTNPGDWTLLDTAAGITSAGDGLPTPLNLDLGVTVAAGERVAFYVTTLNGGMNYTNGTTTGNLFASDANLEFYEGRGMGYPFTGGFEPRVFNGNILYTTGGGSGLDFTCADLGENIIEVTVTDASGNASTCMAVVNVIDNIAPVITCGVANITSELTDFEDATIPTGWTTVVTSGSADWAFGSGDMPIGGDFPTNAAIFDDDAAGSGEVNLVTLVSPVYDISAAVTASISFDYALQEFAGDGTLTVEVYDGAAWQQILFVDVDTDPTNSGALDM
;
A
#
# COMPACT_ATOMS: atom_id res chain seq x y z
N GLY A 1 20.96 -9.69 -24.82
CA GLY A 1 20.51 -10.74 -23.89
C GLY A 1 20.39 -10.04 -22.56
N GLY A 2 19.15 -9.68 -22.20
CA GLY A 2 18.83 -9.13 -20.89
C GLY A 2 17.99 -10.15 -20.12
N LEU A 3 17.84 -9.92 -18.82
CA LEU A 3 16.95 -10.70 -17.96
C LEU A 3 15.58 -10.03 -17.94
N ASP A 4 14.52 -10.77 -18.28
CA ASP A 4 13.14 -10.29 -18.14
C ASP A 4 12.66 -10.55 -16.70
N VAL A 5 12.14 -9.52 -16.05
CA VAL A 5 11.65 -9.55 -14.67
C VAL A 5 10.19 -9.09 -14.64
N PHE A 6 9.32 -9.85 -13.99
CA PHE A 6 7.88 -9.57 -13.94
C PHE A 6 7.47 -9.04 -12.57
N LEU A 7 6.80 -7.89 -12.55
CA LEU A 7 6.24 -7.33 -11.32
C LEU A 7 5.12 -8.23 -10.76
N ASP A 8 5.05 -8.32 -9.43
CA ASP A 8 4.00 -9.01 -8.72
C ASP A 8 2.71 -8.15 -8.59
N VAL A 9 1.70 -8.68 -7.89
CA VAL A 9 0.42 -7.98 -7.63
C VAL A 9 0.58 -6.66 -6.86
N ASN A 10 1.70 -6.47 -6.17
CA ASN A 10 2.01 -5.25 -5.43
C ASN A 10 2.87 -4.28 -6.26
N GLY A 11 3.21 -4.63 -7.50
CA GLY A 11 4.02 -3.81 -8.39
C GLY A 11 5.51 -3.88 -8.08
N VAL A 12 6.00 -4.99 -7.51
CA VAL A 12 7.40 -5.18 -7.10
C VAL A 12 7.98 -6.48 -7.66
N ALA A 13 9.28 -6.49 -7.94
CA ALA A 13 10.03 -7.70 -8.25
C ALA A 13 11.46 -7.62 -7.74
N SER A 14 12.01 -8.73 -7.25
CA SER A 14 13.38 -8.79 -6.72
C SER A 14 14.19 -9.87 -7.43
N ILE A 15 15.45 -9.57 -7.75
CA ILE A 15 16.40 -10.54 -8.34
C ILE A 15 17.76 -10.46 -7.64
N SER A 16 18.53 -11.55 -7.65
CA SER A 16 19.89 -11.52 -7.11
C SER A 16 20.86 -10.91 -8.12
N PRO A 17 21.92 -10.18 -7.67
CA PRO A 17 23.05 -9.83 -8.53
C PRO A 17 23.66 -11.03 -9.26
N ASN A 18 23.57 -12.24 -8.68
CA ASN A 18 24.02 -13.49 -9.28
C ASN A 18 23.22 -13.85 -10.55
N ASP A 19 21.95 -13.47 -10.65
CA ASP A 19 21.10 -13.73 -11.81
C ASP A 19 21.52 -12.88 -13.04
N LEU A 20 22.35 -11.87 -12.82
CA LEU A 20 22.87 -10.98 -13.86
C LEU A 20 24.21 -11.44 -14.44
N VAL A 21 24.83 -12.49 -13.89
CA VAL A 21 26.14 -12.98 -14.30
C VAL A 21 26.04 -14.38 -14.91
N THR A 22 26.52 -14.52 -16.14
CA THR A 22 26.46 -15.82 -16.88
C THR A 22 27.62 -16.76 -16.57
N GLY A 23 28.65 -16.28 -15.87
CA GLY A 23 29.77 -17.06 -15.40
C GLY A 23 30.91 -16.19 -14.89
N VAL A 24 31.61 -16.67 -13.86
CA VAL A 24 32.84 -16.08 -13.34
C VAL A 24 33.94 -17.13 -13.43
N ASN A 25 35.10 -16.76 -13.99
CA ASN A 25 36.27 -17.62 -14.05
C ASN A 25 37.28 -17.16 -13.00
N GLU A 26 37.11 -17.63 -11.77
CA GLU A 26 37.99 -17.32 -10.63
C GLU A 26 38.32 -18.62 -9.87
N ALA A 27 39.57 -18.75 -9.43
CA ALA A 27 40.08 -19.94 -8.77
C ALA A 27 39.98 -19.86 -7.23
N CYS A 28 39.90 -18.65 -6.69
CA CYS A 28 40.02 -18.37 -5.26
C CYS A 28 38.80 -17.61 -4.71
N GLY A 29 37.57 -18.06 -5.00
CA GLY A 29 36.34 -17.45 -4.48
C GLY A 29 36.11 -16.02 -4.97
N TYR A 30 34.86 -15.56 -4.96
CA TYR A 30 34.50 -14.21 -5.39
C TYR A 30 33.17 -13.79 -4.77
N THR A 31 32.95 -12.48 -4.70
CA THR A 31 31.64 -11.88 -4.39
C THR A 31 31.10 -11.14 -5.62
N ILE A 32 29.77 -11.04 -5.73
CA ILE A 32 29.09 -10.30 -6.80
C ILE A 32 28.21 -9.24 -6.14
N THR A 33 28.46 -7.98 -6.48
CA THR A 33 27.64 -6.84 -6.05
C THR A 33 27.06 -6.14 -7.28
N ALA A 34 25.94 -5.44 -7.13
CA ALA A 34 25.34 -4.68 -8.23
C ALA A 34 24.93 -3.28 -7.75
N GLY A 35 25.15 -2.27 -8.60
CA GLY A 35 24.72 -0.89 -8.38
C GLY A 35 23.72 -0.42 -9.43
N GLY A 36 22.71 0.37 -9.01
CA GLY A 36 21.70 0.94 -9.91
C GLY A 36 20.37 1.26 -9.23
N THR A 37 19.38 1.72 -10.02
CA THR A 37 18.00 1.92 -9.59
C THR A 37 17.44 0.62 -9.01
N GLY A 38 16.95 0.66 -7.76
CA GLY A 38 16.43 -0.52 -7.04
C GLY A 38 17.40 -1.23 -6.09
N GLY A 39 18.65 -0.80 -5.96
CA GLY A 39 19.69 -1.51 -5.18
C GLY A 39 19.71 -1.27 -3.67
N GLY A 40 18.62 -0.81 -3.05
CA GLY A 40 18.62 -0.33 -1.67
C GLY A 40 19.59 0.86 -1.45
N SER A 41 19.52 1.49 -0.29
CA SER A 41 20.59 2.39 0.16
C SER A 41 21.52 1.62 1.09
N SER A 42 22.80 1.52 0.72
CA SER A 42 23.82 1.05 1.65
C SER A 42 24.01 2.08 2.76
N GLU A 43 23.90 1.63 3.99
CA GLU A 43 24.03 2.41 5.20
C GLU A 43 25.04 1.75 6.16
N SER A 44 25.46 2.50 7.18
CA SER A 44 26.42 2.04 8.16
C SER A 44 26.12 2.63 9.52
N LEU A 45 26.03 1.77 10.54
CA LEU A 45 25.95 2.16 11.94
C LEU A 45 27.30 1.91 12.61
N THR A 46 28.03 2.99 12.90
CA THR A 46 29.24 2.91 13.72
C THR A 46 28.87 2.80 15.19
N THR A 47 29.41 1.81 15.89
CA THR A 47 29.31 1.72 17.35
C THR A 47 30.37 2.61 17.99
N THR A 48 31.63 2.18 17.95
CA THR A 48 32.81 2.92 18.41
C THR A 48 34.07 2.25 17.91
N PHE A 49 35.16 3.00 17.85
CA PHE A 49 36.51 2.47 17.66
C PHE A 49 37.42 2.81 18.85
N ALA A 50 36.82 3.13 20.00
CA ALA A 50 37.58 3.40 21.22
C ALA A 50 38.37 2.17 21.67
N GLY A 51 39.69 2.28 21.77
CA GLY A 51 40.53 1.18 22.27
C GLY A 51 40.44 0.99 23.79
N GLY A 52 41.19 0.01 24.30
CA GLY A 52 41.50 -0.12 25.73
C GLY A 52 41.08 -1.43 26.39
N ASN A 53 40.31 -2.27 25.70
CA ASN A 53 40.10 -3.67 26.08
C ASN A 53 39.96 -4.53 24.81
N GLY A 54 40.18 -5.84 24.94
CA GLY A 54 40.02 -6.79 23.85
C GLY A 54 40.09 -8.22 24.34
N LEU A 55 39.64 -9.13 23.49
CA LEU A 55 39.80 -10.58 23.63
C LEU A 55 39.74 -11.17 22.21
N ASP A 56 38.99 -12.26 22.01
CA ASP A 56 38.90 -12.89 20.71
C ASP A 56 37.68 -12.41 19.92
N GLY A 57 36.57 -12.09 20.59
CA GLY A 57 35.35 -11.64 19.91
C GLY A 57 34.39 -10.84 20.78
N ALA A 58 33.24 -10.48 20.20
CA ALA A 58 32.13 -9.90 20.94
C ALA A 58 30.77 -10.39 20.42
N MET A 59 29.87 -10.68 21.36
CA MET A 59 28.46 -10.96 21.13
C MET A 59 27.64 -9.71 21.38
N PHE A 60 26.62 -9.44 20.57
CA PHE A 60 25.74 -8.30 20.73
C PHE A 60 24.39 -8.54 20.05
N ASP A 61 23.40 -7.74 20.42
CA ASP A 61 22.08 -7.74 19.77
C ASP A 61 21.94 -6.52 18.87
N VAL A 62 21.16 -6.68 17.81
CA VAL A 62 20.62 -5.57 17.02
C VAL A 62 19.10 -5.71 16.89
N MET A 63 18.42 -4.59 16.71
CA MET A 63 16.98 -4.57 16.44
C MET A 63 16.70 -3.65 15.25
N ALA A 64 15.97 -4.16 14.27
CA ALA A 64 15.59 -3.38 13.10
C ALA A 64 14.42 -2.45 13.46
N ILE A 65 14.53 -1.17 13.13
CA ILE A 65 13.43 -0.19 13.17
C ILE A 65 12.59 -0.30 11.89
N ASN A 66 13.26 -0.44 10.74
CA ASN A 66 12.68 -0.72 9.43
C ASN A 66 13.29 -1.99 8.83
N ASP A 67 12.61 -2.61 7.86
CA ASP A 67 13.15 -3.77 7.15
C ASP A 67 14.52 -3.46 6.54
N LEU A 68 15.50 -4.31 6.82
CA LEU A 68 16.88 -4.15 6.38
C LEU A 68 17.56 -5.51 6.18
N THR A 69 18.73 -5.49 5.55
CA THR A 69 19.62 -6.65 5.45
C THR A 69 20.99 -6.30 5.99
N ILE A 70 21.50 -7.10 6.94
CA ILE A 70 22.86 -6.97 7.45
C ILE A 70 23.81 -7.65 6.46
N ASP A 71 24.71 -6.87 5.90
CA ASP A 71 25.57 -7.29 4.79
C ASP A 71 26.97 -7.68 5.28
N SER A 72 27.55 -6.90 6.20
CA SER A 72 28.91 -7.16 6.72
C SER A 72 29.18 -6.35 8.00
N PHE A 73 30.36 -6.52 8.57
CA PHE A 73 30.90 -5.71 9.64
C PHE A 73 32.27 -5.13 9.27
N ASP A 74 32.62 -4.00 9.88
CA ASP A 74 34.01 -3.60 10.06
C ASP A 74 34.38 -3.85 11.52
N VAL A 75 35.60 -4.33 11.77
CA VAL A 75 36.08 -4.66 13.12
C VAL A 75 37.24 -3.76 13.53
N ASN A 76 37.40 -3.56 14.84
CA ASN A 76 38.58 -2.93 15.42
C ASN A 76 39.56 -4.00 15.90
N LEU A 77 40.76 -4.03 15.33
CA LEU A 77 41.77 -5.05 15.58
C LEU A 77 43.06 -4.42 16.09
N ASP A 78 43.78 -5.15 16.93
CA ASP A 78 45.11 -4.75 17.39
C ASP A 78 46.05 -4.48 16.21
N THR A 79 46.92 -3.48 16.34
CA THR A 79 47.82 -3.12 15.24
C THR A 79 48.74 -4.28 14.85
N GLY A 80 48.75 -4.62 13.55
CA GLY A 80 49.69 -5.57 12.96
C GLY A 80 49.29 -7.04 13.06
N ILE A 81 48.06 -7.35 13.50
CA ILE A 81 47.52 -8.70 13.42
C ILE A 81 46.97 -9.01 12.03
N THR A 82 47.09 -10.26 11.62
CA THR A 82 46.36 -10.85 10.49
C THR A 82 45.70 -12.11 11.01
N ASP A 83 44.39 -12.23 10.85
CA ASP A 83 43.64 -13.39 11.33
C ASP A 83 42.39 -13.66 10.47
N ASP A 84 41.83 -14.85 10.64
CA ASP A 84 40.50 -15.16 10.11
C ASP A 84 39.45 -14.64 11.09
N ILE A 85 38.34 -14.11 10.56
CA ILE A 85 37.23 -13.58 11.36
C ILE A 85 35.96 -14.36 11.04
N GLU A 86 35.38 -15.02 12.04
CA GLU A 86 34.12 -15.72 11.93
C GLU A 86 32.95 -14.84 12.39
N VAL A 87 31.85 -14.87 11.63
CA VAL A 87 30.60 -14.21 11.98
C VAL A 87 29.52 -15.26 12.19
N TYR A 88 29.05 -15.37 13.43
CA TYR A 88 27.93 -16.23 13.78
C TYR A 88 26.65 -15.41 13.99
N PHE A 89 25.52 -16.03 13.71
CA PHE A 89 24.19 -15.46 13.80
C PHE A 89 23.25 -16.29 14.65
N LYS A 90 22.33 -15.59 15.30
CA LYS A 90 21.25 -16.18 16.07
C LYS A 90 20.00 -15.29 16.00
N THR A 91 18.83 -15.90 15.86
CA THR A 91 17.56 -15.20 16.05
C THR A 91 17.28 -14.94 17.54
N GLY A 92 16.70 -13.78 17.85
CA GLY A 92 16.52 -13.33 19.23
C GLY A 92 17.81 -12.80 19.85
N THR A 93 17.90 -12.85 21.19
CA THR A 93 19.05 -12.31 21.94
C THR A 93 20.17 -13.33 22.12
N TRP A 94 21.42 -12.85 22.23
CA TRP A 94 22.57 -13.68 22.62
C TRP A 94 22.50 -14.15 24.09
N VAL A 95 21.74 -13.45 24.94
CA VAL A 95 21.70 -13.72 26.39
C VAL A 95 21.28 -15.16 26.66
N GLY A 96 22.07 -15.87 27.47
CA GLY A 96 21.89 -17.29 27.75
C GLY A 96 22.53 -18.26 26.76
N SER A 97 23.07 -17.76 25.63
CA SER A 97 23.64 -18.57 24.55
C SER A 97 25.18 -18.47 24.44
N HIS A 98 25.81 -17.69 25.32
CA HIS A 98 27.24 -17.33 25.25
C HIS A 98 28.23 -18.50 25.42
N THR A 99 27.79 -19.63 25.96
CA THR A 99 28.60 -20.86 26.10
C THR A 99 28.08 -22.02 25.26
N ASN A 100 27.05 -21.80 24.45
CA ASN A 100 26.32 -22.86 23.77
C ASN A 100 26.50 -22.69 22.26
N PRO A 101 27.57 -23.23 21.65
CA PRO A 101 27.82 -23.08 20.21
C PRO A 101 26.65 -23.59 19.34
N GLY A 102 25.89 -24.59 19.81
CA GLY A 102 24.73 -25.12 19.09
C GLY A 102 23.54 -24.16 18.97
N ASP A 103 23.53 -23.05 19.71
CA ASP A 103 22.50 -22.02 19.61
C ASP A 103 22.76 -21.02 18.46
N TRP A 104 23.92 -21.14 17.80
CA TRP A 104 24.44 -20.22 16.79
C TRP A 104 24.66 -20.91 15.45
N THR A 105 24.49 -20.16 14.37
CA THR A 105 24.81 -20.56 13.01
C THR A 105 26.04 -19.77 12.55
N LEU A 106 27.12 -20.43 12.13
CA LEU A 106 28.21 -19.76 11.43
C LEU A 106 27.70 -19.30 10.07
N LEU A 107 27.72 -18.00 9.81
CA LEU A 107 27.32 -17.45 8.51
C LEU A 107 28.47 -17.50 7.52
N ASP A 108 29.61 -16.91 7.89
CA ASP A 108 30.78 -16.82 7.00
C ASP A 108 32.09 -16.63 7.80
N THR A 109 33.21 -16.82 7.10
CA THR A 109 34.57 -16.61 7.59
C THR A 109 35.34 -15.69 6.65
N ALA A 110 35.64 -14.47 7.10
CA ALA A 110 36.54 -13.57 6.40
C ALA A 110 37.99 -14.02 6.63
N ALA A 111 38.61 -14.62 5.62
CA ALA A 111 39.95 -15.20 5.73
C ALA A 111 41.06 -14.16 5.53
N GLY A 112 42.13 -14.26 6.32
CA GLY A 112 43.37 -13.50 6.13
C GLY A 112 43.24 -11.99 6.31
N ILE A 113 42.30 -11.53 7.13
CA ILE A 113 42.05 -10.12 7.37
C ILE A 113 43.23 -9.49 8.11
N THR A 114 43.87 -8.51 7.48
CA THR A 114 44.98 -7.76 8.07
C THR A 114 44.46 -6.47 8.70
N SER A 115 44.78 -6.27 9.97
CA SER A 115 44.37 -5.09 10.76
C SER A 115 44.78 -3.78 10.09
N ALA A 116 43.83 -2.86 10.01
CA ALA A 116 44.08 -1.47 9.61
C ALA A 116 44.81 -0.65 10.70
N GLY A 117 44.93 -1.19 11.91
CA GLY A 117 45.50 -0.53 13.08
C GLY A 117 44.47 -0.20 14.15
N ASP A 118 44.95 -0.01 15.38
CA ASP A 118 44.09 0.29 16.53
C ASP A 118 43.23 1.54 16.32
N GLY A 119 41.94 1.40 16.54
CA GLY A 119 40.98 2.50 16.42
C GLY A 119 40.62 2.86 14.98
N LEU A 120 40.98 2.02 14.02
CA LEU A 120 40.60 2.16 12.62
C LEU A 120 39.67 1.00 12.20
N PRO A 121 38.69 1.27 11.32
CA PRO A 121 37.86 0.22 10.75
C PRO A 121 38.71 -0.71 9.90
N THR A 122 38.64 -2.01 10.19
CA THR A 122 39.16 -3.09 9.35
C THR A 122 37.97 -3.78 8.68
N PRO A 123 37.73 -3.55 7.37
CA PRO A 123 36.58 -4.12 6.69
C PRO A 123 36.69 -5.63 6.52
N LEU A 124 35.61 -6.35 6.81
CA LEU A 124 35.53 -7.79 6.55
C LEU A 124 35.12 -8.10 5.11
N ASN A 125 34.41 -7.18 4.44
CA ASN A 125 33.91 -7.31 3.07
C ASN A 125 33.15 -8.63 2.81
N LEU A 126 32.31 -9.02 3.77
CA LEU A 126 31.46 -10.21 3.68
C LEU A 126 30.18 -9.92 2.88
N ASP A 127 29.48 -10.99 2.52
CA ASP A 127 28.13 -10.96 1.93
C ASP A 127 27.19 -11.83 2.78
N LEU A 128 26.84 -11.34 3.96
CA LEU A 128 26.09 -12.10 4.97
C LEU A 128 24.61 -12.29 4.59
N GLY A 129 24.01 -11.29 3.92
CA GLY A 129 22.63 -11.35 3.42
C GLY A 129 21.57 -11.62 4.50
N VAL A 130 21.77 -11.16 5.73
CA VAL A 130 20.82 -11.46 6.83
C VAL A 130 19.68 -10.45 6.84
N THR A 131 18.54 -10.84 6.29
CA THR A 131 17.31 -10.03 6.37
C THR A 131 16.76 -10.00 7.79
N VAL A 132 16.48 -8.80 8.30
CA VAL A 132 15.88 -8.56 9.61
C VAL A 132 14.64 -7.69 9.42
N ALA A 133 13.47 -8.23 9.78
CA ALA A 133 12.21 -7.50 9.64
C ALA A 133 12.07 -6.39 10.70
N ALA A 134 11.30 -5.34 10.40
CA ALA A 134 11.01 -4.27 11.33
C ALA A 134 10.46 -4.79 12.67
N GLY A 135 11.07 -4.36 13.76
CA GLY A 135 10.77 -4.81 15.13
C GLY A 135 11.39 -6.15 15.53
N GLU A 136 12.08 -6.84 14.61
CA GLU A 136 12.78 -8.09 14.92
C GLU A 136 14.13 -7.81 15.59
N ARG A 137 14.47 -8.67 16.55
CA ARG A 137 15.77 -8.67 17.25
C ARG A 137 16.55 -9.91 16.87
N VAL A 138 17.81 -9.70 16.51
CA VAL A 138 18.77 -10.77 16.21
C VAL A 138 20.08 -10.51 16.93
N ALA A 139 20.92 -11.53 16.99
CA ALA A 139 22.21 -11.48 17.66
C ALA A 139 23.33 -11.94 16.73
N PHE A 140 24.48 -11.31 16.91
CA PHE A 140 25.71 -11.65 16.21
C PHE A 140 26.82 -11.96 17.21
N TYR A 141 27.72 -12.85 16.79
CA TYR A 141 28.99 -13.07 17.43
C TYR A 141 30.10 -12.96 16.38
N VAL A 142 30.91 -11.93 16.50
CA VAL A 142 32.03 -11.66 15.59
C VAL A 142 33.31 -11.97 16.34
N THR A 143 34.15 -12.84 15.81
CA THR A 143 35.34 -13.32 16.52
C THR A 143 36.54 -13.57 15.61
N THR A 144 37.71 -13.19 16.10
CA THR A 144 39.02 -13.69 15.66
C THR A 144 39.23 -15.12 16.15
N LEU A 145 40.16 -15.85 15.54
CA LEU A 145 40.56 -17.20 15.96
C LEU A 145 41.69 -17.19 16.98
N ASN A 146 42.55 -16.17 16.93
CA ASN A 146 43.81 -16.08 17.67
C ASN A 146 43.90 -14.84 18.57
N GLY A 147 42.81 -14.07 18.69
CA GLY A 147 42.73 -12.89 19.55
C GLY A 147 43.04 -11.58 18.85
N GLY A 148 42.97 -10.49 19.63
CA GLY A 148 43.27 -9.14 19.16
C GLY A 148 42.06 -8.39 18.61
N MET A 149 40.84 -8.85 18.92
CA MET A 149 39.63 -8.05 18.69
C MET A 149 39.44 -7.07 19.83
N ASN A 150 39.37 -5.79 19.48
CA ASN A 150 39.12 -4.70 20.43
C ASN A 150 37.63 -4.54 20.70
N TYR A 151 37.27 -4.32 21.96
CA TYR A 151 35.93 -3.94 22.40
C TYR A 151 36.02 -2.89 23.52
N THR A 152 34.92 -2.21 23.82
CA THR A 152 34.87 -1.22 24.91
C THR A 152 34.10 -1.75 26.11
N ASN A 153 34.39 -1.26 27.32
CA ASN A 153 33.55 -1.53 28.49
C ASN A 153 32.16 -0.94 28.28
N GLY A 154 31.13 -1.78 28.46
CA GLY A 154 29.74 -1.32 28.47
C GLY A 154 29.31 -0.77 29.83
N THR A 155 28.05 -0.39 29.90
CA THR A 155 27.35 0.07 31.09
C THR A 155 26.46 -1.01 31.70
N THR A 156 25.62 -1.66 30.90
CA THR A 156 24.69 -2.72 31.33
C THR A 156 24.33 -3.57 30.12
N THR A 157 24.39 -4.89 30.29
CA THR A 157 24.06 -5.84 29.23
C THR A 157 22.68 -5.56 28.66
N GLY A 158 22.59 -5.43 27.33
CA GLY A 158 21.34 -5.16 26.62
C GLY A 158 20.89 -3.71 26.64
N ASN A 159 21.70 -2.75 27.12
CA ASN A 159 21.40 -1.32 26.93
C ASN A 159 21.56 -0.91 25.46
N LEU A 160 20.71 -0.01 24.98
CA LEU A 160 20.91 0.65 23.69
C LEU A 160 22.17 1.51 23.75
N PHE A 161 23.10 1.28 22.83
CA PHE A 161 24.38 2.00 22.77
C PHE A 161 24.46 2.94 21.57
N ALA A 162 23.99 2.50 20.39
CA ALA A 162 23.97 3.29 19.16
C ALA A 162 22.70 3.01 18.36
N SER A 163 22.24 3.99 17.60
CA SER A 163 21.09 3.85 16.71
C SER A 163 21.12 4.89 15.59
N ASP A 164 20.46 4.58 14.49
CA ASP A 164 20.09 5.52 13.42
C ASP A 164 18.58 5.45 13.14
N ALA A 165 18.15 5.78 11.93
CA ALA A 165 16.74 5.75 11.54
C ALA A 165 16.19 4.34 11.29
N ASN A 166 17.06 3.35 11.10
CA ASN A 166 16.76 2.01 10.59
C ASN A 166 17.22 0.89 11.52
N LEU A 167 18.28 1.10 12.31
CA LEU A 167 18.90 0.06 13.13
C LEU A 167 19.21 0.57 14.54
N GLU A 168 19.01 -0.31 15.52
CA GLU A 168 19.45 -0.15 16.91
C GLU A 168 20.48 -1.21 17.29
N PHE A 169 21.57 -0.80 17.94
CA PHE A 169 22.62 -1.67 18.46
C PHE A 169 22.66 -1.67 19.98
N TYR A 170 22.77 -2.86 20.57
CA TYR A 170 22.70 -3.07 22.01
C TYR A 170 23.99 -3.67 22.58
N GLU A 171 24.40 -3.17 23.75
CA GLU A 171 25.58 -3.65 24.47
C GLU A 171 25.49 -5.15 24.74
N GLY A 172 26.61 -5.84 24.59
CA GLY A 172 26.68 -7.28 24.75
C GLY A 172 27.85 -7.73 25.63
N ARG A 173 28.65 -8.67 25.12
CA ARG A 173 29.67 -9.40 25.89
C ARG A 173 30.92 -9.62 25.06
N GLY A 174 32.09 -9.36 25.64
CA GLY A 174 33.37 -9.74 25.05
C GLY A 174 33.63 -11.22 25.34
N MET A 175 34.12 -11.95 24.35
CA MET A 175 34.18 -13.41 24.34
C MET A 175 35.55 -13.93 23.95
N GLY A 176 35.92 -15.07 24.53
CA GLY A 176 37.07 -15.84 24.11
C GLY A 176 36.67 -16.90 23.08
N TYR A 177 37.56 -17.20 22.15
CA TYR A 177 37.28 -18.09 21.03
C TYR A 177 37.10 -19.55 21.49
N PRO A 178 36.22 -20.32 20.82
CA PRO A 178 35.10 -19.84 20.03
C PRO A 178 33.92 -19.46 20.94
N PHE A 179 33.72 -20.09 22.10
CA PHE A 179 32.60 -19.80 23.01
C PHE A 179 33.05 -19.97 24.47
N THR A 180 34.17 -19.35 24.84
CA THR A 180 34.80 -19.54 26.16
C THR A 180 34.94 -18.24 26.93
N GLY A 181 34.75 -18.31 28.25
CA GLY A 181 35.02 -17.20 29.17
C GLY A 181 34.27 -15.91 28.84
N GLY A 182 34.98 -14.79 28.86
CA GLY A 182 34.44 -13.48 28.49
C GLY A 182 34.03 -12.59 29.66
N PHE A 183 33.69 -11.35 29.32
CA PHE A 183 33.31 -10.29 30.24
C PHE A 183 32.10 -9.54 29.71
N GLU A 184 31.22 -9.14 30.62
CA GLU A 184 30.05 -8.32 30.30
C GLU A 184 29.90 -7.22 31.37
N PRO A 185 29.33 -6.07 31.00
CA PRO A 185 28.91 -5.67 29.65
C PRO A 185 30.08 -5.19 28.78
N ARG A 186 30.02 -5.44 27.47
CA ARG A 186 30.98 -4.95 26.47
C ARG A 186 30.28 -4.43 25.23
N VAL A 187 30.89 -3.46 24.58
CA VAL A 187 30.45 -2.87 23.32
C VAL A 187 31.36 -3.41 22.22
N PHE A 188 30.79 -4.07 21.22
CA PHE A 188 31.50 -4.41 19.99
C PHE A 188 32.00 -3.11 19.34
N ASN A 189 33.28 -3.05 18.98
CA ASN A 189 33.88 -1.89 18.35
C ASN A 189 33.95 -2.12 16.84
N GLY A 190 33.07 -1.46 16.08
CA GLY A 190 33.01 -1.68 14.65
C GLY A 190 31.95 -0.86 13.95
N ASN A 191 31.80 -1.15 12.67
CA ASN A 191 30.65 -0.72 11.87
C ASN A 191 29.77 -1.92 11.59
N ILE A 192 28.46 -1.68 11.58
CA ILE A 192 27.46 -2.62 11.07
C ILE A 192 27.05 -2.09 9.71
N LEU A 193 27.32 -2.85 8.66
CA LEU A 193 27.02 -2.48 7.27
C LEU A 193 25.71 -3.16 6.87
N TYR A 194 24.75 -2.38 6.41
CA TYR A 194 23.42 -2.88 6.09
C TYR A 194 22.78 -2.10 4.94
N THR A 195 21.77 -2.70 4.34
CA THR A 195 20.99 -2.12 3.24
C THR A 195 19.54 -1.92 3.66
N THR A 196 18.98 -0.76 3.32
CA THR A 196 17.57 -0.43 3.57
C THR A 196 16.82 -0.28 2.26
N GLY A 197 15.57 -0.74 2.22
CA GLY A 197 14.74 -0.64 1.02
C GLY A 197 15.01 -1.71 -0.05
N GLY A 198 15.55 -2.87 0.36
CA GLY A 198 15.67 -4.06 -0.48
C GLY A 198 16.81 -4.95 -0.01
N GLY A 199 16.53 -6.19 0.39
CA GLY A 199 17.51 -7.09 0.98
C GLY A 199 18.22 -7.97 -0.04
N SER A 200 19.56 -8.03 -0.05
CA SER A 200 20.41 -8.92 -0.89
C SER A 200 20.11 -9.00 -2.41
N GLY A 201 19.17 -8.21 -2.91
CA GLY A 201 18.57 -8.28 -4.24
C GLY A 201 18.31 -6.89 -4.81
N LEU A 202 18.18 -6.83 -6.13
CA LEU A 202 17.80 -5.65 -6.89
C LEU A 202 16.27 -5.61 -6.95
N ASP A 203 15.67 -4.61 -6.31
CA ASP A 203 14.22 -4.45 -6.24
C ASP A 203 13.72 -3.47 -7.31
N PHE A 204 12.86 -3.95 -8.20
CA PHE A 204 12.24 -3.18 -9.26
C PHE A 204 10.79 -2.88 -8.91
N THR A 205 10.36 -1.66 -9.22
CA THR A 205 8.99 -1.19 -9.00
C THR A 205 8.34 -0.79 -10.32
N CYS A 206 7.07 -0.36 -10.26
CA CYS A 206 6.40 0.27 -11.41
C CYS A 206 7.14 1.51 -11.96
N ALA A 207 8.02 2.15 -11.18
CA ALA A 207 8.83 3.28 -11.66
C ALA A 207 9.96 2.84 -12.60
N ASP A 208 10.31 1.56 -12.56
CA ASP A 208 11.46 0.98 -13.25
C ASP A 208 11.05 0.18 -14.51
N LEU A 209 9.82 0.35 -14.99
CA LEU A 209 9.32 -0.34 -16.19
C LEU A 209 10.20 -0.07 -17.42
N GLY A 210 10.55 -1.13 -18.15
CA GLY A 210 11.44 -1.10 -19.30
C GLY A 210 12.87 -1.53 -18.99
N GLU A 211 13.81 -1.15 -19.86
CA GLU A 211 15.22 -1.54 -19.74
C GLU A 211 15.95 -0.71 -18.68
N ASN A 212 16.49 -1.40 -17.68
CA ASN A 212 17.40 -0.88 -16.67
C ASN A 212 18.79 -1.44 -16.90
N ILE A 213 19.79 -0.57 -16.85
CA ILE A 213 21.19 -0.97 -17.01
C ILE A 213 21.82 -1.01 -15.62
N ILE A 214 22.25 -2.19 -15.22
CA ILE A 214 22.82 -2.46 -13.90
C ILE A 214 24.33 -2.70 -14.07
N GLU A 215 25.16 -2.01 -13.28
CA GLU A 215 26.58 -2.30 -13.21
C GLU A 215 26.80 -3.39 -12.15
N VAL A 216 27.35 -4.51 -12.56
CA VAL A 216 27.67 -5.65 -11.69
C VAL A 216 29.17 -5.70 -11.49
N THR A 217 29.62 -5.80 -10.24
CA THR A 217 31.02 -5.88 -9.85
C THR A 217 31.31 -7.23 -9.22
N VAL A 218 32.25 -7.96 -9.80
CA VAL A 218 32.82 -9.18 -9.23
C VAL A 218 34.13 -8.82 -8.54
N THR A 219 34.30 -9.20 -7.28
CA THR A 219 35.53 -8.97 -6.52
C THR A 219 36.12 -10.30 -6.05
N ASP A 220 37.40 -10.57 -6.34
CA ASP A 220 38.09 -11.77 -5.85
C ASP A 220 38.55 -11.60 -4.39
N ALA A 221 38.95 -12.70 -3.76
CA ALA A 221 39.43 -12.69 -2.37
C ALA A 221 40.72 -11.87 -2.16
N SER A 222 41.42 -11.51 -3.23
CA SER A 222 42.61 -10.65 -3.18
C SER A 222 42.28 -9.16 -3.40
N GLY A 223 41.00 -8.81 -3.53
CA GLY A 223 40.52 -7.45 -3.76
C GLY A 223 40.63 -6.97 -5.20
N ASN A 224 40.92 -7.84 -6.18
CA ASN A 224 40.83 -7.48 -7.59
C ASN A 224 39.37 -7.46 -8.01
N ALA A 225 38.95 -6.39 -8.69
CA ALA A 225 37.57 -6.22 -9.15
C ALA A 225 37.47 -6.19 -10.68
N SER A 226 36.39 -6.75 -11.21
CA SER A 226 35.97 -6.61 -12.61
C SER A 226 34.51 -6.23 -12.67
N THR A 227 34.15 -5.32 -13.57
CA THR A 227 32.75 -4.90 -13.76
C THR A 227 32.20 -5.35 -15.10
N CYS A 228 30.88 -5.52 -15.16
CA CYS A 228 30.13 -5.69 -16.41
C CYS A 228 28.77 -4.97 -16.33
N MET A 229 28.20 -4.63 -17.48
CA MET A 229 26.84 -4.07 -17.54
C MET A 229 25.86 -5.18 -17.89
N ALA A 230 24.82 -5.34 -17.08
CA ALA A 230 23.68 -6.21 -17.34
C ALA A 230 22.45 -5.37 -17.69
N VAL A 231 21.57 -5.92 -18.54
CA VAL A 231 20.29 -5.27 -18.89
C VAL A 231 19.17 -6.07 -18.25
N VAL A 232 18.36 -5.40 -17.42
CA VAL A 232 17.15 -5.95 -16.80
C VAL A 232 15.94 -5.27 -17.43
N ASN A 233 15.04 -6.05 -18.02
CA ASN A 233 13.81 -5.54 -18.62
C ASN A 233 12.63 -5.84 -17.68
N VAL A 234 12.08 -4.79 -17.06
CA VAL A 234 10.99 -4.91 -16.08
C VAL A 234 9.65 -4.81 -16.80
N ILE A 235 8.79 -5.80 -16.56
CA ILE A 235 7.53 -6.00 -17.26
C ILE A 235 6.37 -6.07 -16.26
N ASP A 236 5.37 -5.22 -16.45
CA ASP A 236 4.04 -5.40 -15.87
C ASP A 236 3.16 -6.19 -16.84
N ASN A 237 2.68 -7.36 -16.41
CA ASN A 237 1.75 -8.21 -17.16
C ASN A 237 0.38 -8.33 -16.49
N ILE A 238 0.12 -7.56 -15.43
CA ILE A 238 -1.11 -7.62 -14.65
C ILE A 238 -2.10 -6.64 -15.27
N ALA A 239 -3.19 -7.18 -15.81
CA ALA A 239 -4.25 -6.35 -16.37
C ALA A 239 -4.95 -5.56 -15.26
N PRO A 240 -5.19 -4.25 -15.43
CA PRO A 240 -5.94 -3.47 -14.46
C PRO A 240 -7.37 -3.99 -14.37
N VAL A 241 -7.86 -4.18 -13.14
CA VAL A 241 -9.26 -4.53 -12.89
C VAL A 241 -10.00 -3.28 -12.43
N ILE A 242 -10.93 -2.79 -13.26
CA ILE A 242 -11.82 -1.70 -12.88
C ILE A 242 -13.09 -2.26 -12.22
N THR A 243 -13.41 -1.76 -11.03
CA THR A 243 -14.72 -1.96 -10.41
C THR A 243 -15.42 -0.61 -10.36
N CYS A 244 -16.39 -0.40 -11.25
CA CYS A 244 -17.21 0.80 -11.24
C CYS A 244 -18.37 0.61 -10.25
N GLY A 245 -18.47 1.48 -9.24
CA GLY A 245 -19.68 1.69 -8.46
C GLY A 245 -20.22 3.09 -8.73
N VAL A 246 -21.53 3.24 -8.86
CA VAL A 246 -22.19 4.56 -8.80
C VAL A 246 -22.29 4.94 -7.32
N ALA A 247 -21.60 5.99 -6.91
CA ALA A 247 -21.70 6.50 -5.55
C ALA A 247 -23.08 7.16 -5.39
N ASN A 248 -23.98 6.47 -4.68
CA ASN A 248 -25.27 6.96 -4.17
C ASN A 248 -26.30 7.32 -5.26
N ILE A 249 -27.04 6.34 -5.74
CA ILE A 249 -28.35 6.58 -6.39
C ILE A 249 -29.41 6.52 -5.29
N THR A 250 -30.10 7.64 -5.06
CA THR A 250 -31.37 7.66 -4.33
C THR A 250 -32.49 7.67 -5.38
N SER A 251 -33.40 6.71 -5.32
CA SER A 251 -34.56 6.65 -6.21
C SER A 251 -35.82 6.55 -5.36
N GLU A 252 -36.78 7.41 -5.64
CA GLU A 252 -38.10 7.38 -5.03
C GLU A 252 -39.11 7.01 -6.13
N LEU A 253 -39.98 6.05 -5.85
CA LEU A 253 -41.07 5.64 -6.74
C LEU A 253 -42.37 5.78 -5.97
N THR A 254 -43.33 6.48 -6.57
CA THR A 254 -44.72 6.52 -6.08
C THR A 254 -45.61 5.96 -7.17
N ASP A 255 -46.40 4.94 -6.82
CA ASP A 255 -47.46 4.42 -7.68
C ASP A 255 -48.83 4.85 -7.11
N PHE A 256 -49.82 5.04 -7.98
CA PHE A 256 -51.19 5.44 -7.62
C PHE A 256 -52.15 4.25 -7.63
N GLU A 257 -51.67 3.08 -7.20
CA GLU A 257 -52.40 1.82 -7.37
C GLU A 257 -53.59 1.63 -6.41
N ASP A 258 -53.55 2.28 -5.25
CA ASP A 258 -54.57 2.16 -4.21
C ASP A 258 -55.77 3.06 -4.47
N ALA A 259 -56.92 2.72 -3.86
CA ALA A 259 -58.15 3.53 -3.92
C ALA A 259 -58.09 4.86 -3.14
N THR A 260 -56.94 5.21 -2.58
CA THR A 260 -56.72 6.42 -1.78
C THR A 260 -55.39 7.05 -2.15
N ILE A 261 -55.27 8.36 -1.95
CA ILE A 261 -54.03 9.09 -2.19
C ILE A 261 -52.82 8.47 -1.46
N PRO A 262 -51.64 8.35 -2.13
CA PRO A 262 -50.43 7.83 -1.51
C PRO A 262 -49.98 8.64 -0.29
N THR A 263 -49.26 8.00 0.62
CA THR A 263 -48.78 8.65 1.85
C THR A 263 -47.90 9.86 1.54
N GLY A 264 -48.20 11.00 2.15
CA GLY A 264 -47.44 12.25 2.02
C GLY A 264 -47.82 13.10 0.81
N TRP A 265 -48.59 12.56 -0.14
CA TRP A 265 -49.18 13.35 -1.21
C TRP A 265 -50.44 14.09 -0.72
N THR A 266 -50.76 15.22 -1.35
CA THR A 266 -51.93 16.03 -1.02
C THR A 266 -52.60 16.58 -2.29
N THR A 267 -53.91 16.82 -2.25
CA THR A 267 -54.64 17.53 -3.31
C THR A 267 -54.99 18.95 -2.88
N VAL A 268 -54.97 19.88 -3.84
CA VAL A 268 -55.35 21.28 -3.63
C VAL A 268 -56.32 21.70 -4.73
N VAL A 269 -57.61 21.81 -4.38
CA VAL A 269 -58.65 22.35 -5.28
C VAL A 269 -58.54 23.88 -5.25
N THR A 270 -58.09 24.44 -6.37
CA THR A 270 -57.86 25.88 -6.56
C THR A 270 -59.08 26.60 -7.14
N SER A 271 -59.88 25.90 -7.95
CA SER A 271 -61.18 26.35 -8.45
C SER A 271 -62.13 25.16 -8.59
N GLY A 272 -63.44 25.41 -8.42
CA GLY A 272 -64.48 24.40 -8.57
C GLY A 272 -64.66 23.49 -7.35
N SER A 273 -65.19 22.29 -7.57
CA SER A 273 -65.51 21.31 -6.53
C SER A 273 -65.07 19.86 -6.82
N ALA A 274 -64.56 19.57 -8.02
CA ALA A 274 -63.99 18.28 -8.37
C ALA A 274 -62.52 18.15 -7.91
N ASP A 275 -62.13 16.93 -7.57
CA ASP A 275 -60.80 16.58 -7.08
C ASP A 275 -60.34 15.26 -7.74
N TRP A 276 -59.08 14.88 -7.56
CA TRP A 276 -58.50 13.64 -8.08
C TRP A 276 -59.19 12.39 -7.50
N ALA A 277 -59.44 11.42 -8.37
CA ALA A 277 -59.82 10.06 -8.02
C ALA A 277 -58.60 9.12 -8.14
N PHE A 278 -58.61 8.03 -7.38
CA PHE A 278 -57.50 7.06 -7.31
C PHE A 278 -58.01 5.62 -7.38
N GLY A 279 -57.13 4.70 -7.79
CA GLY A 279 -57.40 3.27 -7.80
C GLY A 279 -58.12 2.75 -9.04
N SER A 280 -58.08 3.49 -10.14
CA SER A 280 -58.52 3.06 -11.46
C SER A 280 -57.54 3.57 -12.52
N GLY A 281 -57.26 2.76 -13.55
CA GLY A 281 -56.54 3.17 -14.76
C GLY A 281 -57.48 3.55 -15.91
N ASP A 282 -58.78 3.26 -15.76
CA ASP A 282 -59.80 3.48 -16.78
C ASP A 282 -60.05 4.97 -16.94
N MET A 283 -59.71 5.51 -18.12
CA MET A 283 -59.91 6.93 -18.44
C MET A 283 -61.35 7.16 -18.91
N PRO A 284 -62.01 8.28 -18.53
CA PRO A 284 -63.37 8.58 -18.97
C PRO A 284 -63.53 8.60 -20.50
N ILE A 285 -62.49 9.08 -21.19
CA ILE A 285 -62.33 9.16 -22.64
C ILE A 285 -60.85 8.85 -22.94
N GLY A 286 -60.54 8.34 -24.14
CA GLY A 286 -59.16 8.05 -24.57
C GLY A 286 -58.70 6.62 -24.28
N GLY A 287 -57.38 6.41 -24.32
CA GLY A 287 -56.77 5.14 -23.94
C GLY A 287 -56.60 5.02 -22.41
N ASP A 288 -56.88 3.82 -21.88
CA ASP A 288 -56.70 3.51 -20.46
C ASP A 288 -55.22 3.32 -20.10
N PHE A 289 -54.85 3.67 -18.87
CA PHE A 289 -53.56 3.28 -18.32
C PHE A 289 -53.52 1.75 -18.09
N PRO A 290 -52.36 1.11 -18.26
CA PRO A 290 -52.23 -0.33 -18.03
C PRO A 290 -52.31 -0.71 -16.54
N THR A 291 -52.13 0.26 -15.64
CA THR A 291 -52.25 0.13 -14.18
C THR A 291 -53.08 1.27 -13.61
N ASN A 292 -53.36 1.25 -12.31
CA ASN A 292 -54.18 2.29 -11.69
C ASN A 292 -53.44 3.64 -11.63
N ALA A 293 -54.20 4.73 -11.79
CA ALA A 293 -53.67 6.08 -11.86
C ALA A 293 -54.43 7.05 -10.94
N ALA A 294 -53.85 8.25 -10.78
CA ALA A 294 -54.61 9.42 -10.35
C ALA A 294 -55.35 9.98 -11.58
N ILE A 295 -56.67 10.04 -11.50
CA ILE A 295 -57.53 10.49 -12.61
C ILE A 295 -58.28 11.73 -12.17
N PHE A 296 -58.19 12.79 -12.98
CA PHE A 296 -59.00 13.98 -12.85
C PHE A 296 -59.99 14.03 -14.01
N ASP A 297 -61.28 13.97 -13.67
CA ASP A 297 -62.39 14.05 -14.61
C ASP A 297 -63.22 15.29 -14.26
N ASP A 298 -62.98 16.38 -15.00
CA ASP A 298 -63.69 17.65 -14.80
C ASP A 298 -65.19 17.52 -15.10
N ASP A 299 -65.55 16.72 -16.10
CA ASP A 299 -66.94 16.54 -16.53
C ASP A 299 -67.80 15.84 -15.47
N ALA A 300 -67.19 15.08 -14.55
CA ALA A 300 -67.86 14.51 -13.40
C ALA A 300 -68.43 15.57 -12.43
N ALA A 301 -67.93 16.81 -12.48
CA ALA A 301 -68.43 17.94 -11.69
C ALA A 301 -69.77 18.50 -12.20
N GLY A 302 -70.12 18.22 -13.46
CA GLY A 302 -71.29 18.75 -14.14
C GLY A 302 -70.95 19.76 -15.23
N SER A 303 -71.84 19.87 -16.23
CA SER A 303 -71.60 20.68 -17.42
C SER A 303 -71.47 22.18 -17.11
N GLY A 304 -70.35 22.78 -17.54
CA GLY A 304 -70.08 24.22 -17.45
C GLY A 304 -69.34 24.65 -16.19
N GLU A 305 -68.93 23.71 -15.34
CA GLU A 305 -68.03 24.00 -14.23
C GLU A 305 -66.59 24.17 -14.72
N VAL A 306 -65.81 25.00 -14.02
CA VAL A 306 -64.38 25.20 -14.31
C VAL A 306 -63.61 24.76 -13.08
N ASN A 307 -62.98 23.60 -13.17
CA ASN A 307 -62.22 23.03 -12.07
C ASN A 307 -60.72 23.16 -12.31
N LEU A 308 -59.97 23.48 -11.26
CA LEU A 308 -58.52 23.52 -11.28
C LEU A 308 -58.02 22.87 -10.00
N VAL A 309 -57.25 21.80 -10.14
CA VAL A 309 -56.75 21.01 -9.02
C VAL A 309 -55.26 20.71 -9.20
N THR A 310 -54.53 20.68 -8.09
CA THR A 310 -53.11 20.33 -8.06
C THR A 310 -52.90 19.11 -7.18
N LEU A 311 -52.13 18.15 -7.67
CA LEU A 311 -51.64 17.01 -6.89
C LEU A 311 -50.19 17.28 -6.49
N VAL A 312 -49.92 17.34 -5.19
CA VAL A 312 -48.64 17.80 -4.61
C VAL A 312 -47.92 16.64 -3.95
N SER A 313 -46.67 16.41 -4.35
CA SER A 313 -45.79 15.38 -3.79
C SER A 313 -45.19 15.75 -2.43
N PRO A 314 -44.65 14.77 -1.69
CA PRO A 314 -43.74 15.03 -0.57
C PRO A 314 -42.50 15.83 -1.02
N VAL A 315 -41.83 16.47 -0.05
CA VAL A 315 -40.53 17.10 -0.28
C VAL A 315 -39.43 16.03 -0.25
N TYR A 316 -38.71 15.89 -1.36
CA TYR A 316 -37.54 15.01 -1.46
C TYR A 316 -36.25 15.82 -1.30
N ASP A 317 -35.38 15.40 -0.38
CA ASP A 317 -34.07 16.04 -0.18
C ASP A 317 -33.08 15.58 -1.25
N ILE A 318 -32.84 16.45 -2.22
CA ILE A 318 -31.88 16.24 -3.31
C ILE A 318 -30.59 17.06 -3.12
N SER A 319 -30.33 17.60 -1.94
CA SER A 319 -29.18 18.50 -1.68
C SER A 319 -27.81 17.86 -1.92
N ALA A 320 -27.73 16.53 -1.90
CA ALA A 320 -26.51 15.76 -2.18
C ALA A 320 -26.40 15.29 -3.65
N ALA A 321 -27.42 15.53 -4.49
CA ALA A 321 -27.44 15.08 -5.88
C ALA A 321 -26.64 16.03 -6.79
N VAL A 322 -25.88 15.45 -7.73
CA VAL A 322 -25.18 16.21 -8.80
C VAL A 322 -26.09 16.42 -10.01
N THR A 323 -26.99 15.46 -10.24
CA THR A 323 -28.03 15.48 -11.28
C THR A 323 -29.29 14.88 -10.69
N ALA A 324 -30.46 15.40 -11.02
CA ALA A 324 -31.74 14.83 -10.62
C ALA A 324 -32.67 14.79 -11.84
N SER A 325 -33.43 13.70 -11.98
CA SER A 325 -34.42 13.58 -13.03
C SER A 325 -35.72 13.00 -12.50
N ILE A 326 -36.82 13.35 -13.16
CA ILE A 326 -38.15 12.81 -12.90
C ILE A 326 -38.69 12.18 -14.17
N SER A 327 -39.42 11.08 -14.01
CA SER A 327 -40.16 10.45 -15.09
C SER A 327 -41.52 10.00 -14.54
N PHE A 328 -42.56 10.18 -15.32
CA PHE A 328 -43.92 9.79 -14.97
C PHE A 328 -44.70 9.44 -16.24
N ASP A 329 -45.73 8.62 -16.07
CA ASP A 329 -46.71 8.36 -17.11
C ASP A 329 -47.86 9.36 -16.98
N TYR A 330 -48.31 9.90 -18.11
CA TYR A 330 -49.41 10.87 -18.15
C TYR A 330 -50.29 10.66 -19.38
N ALA A 331 -51.51 11.21 -19.30
CA ALA A 331 -52.46 11.28 -20.39
C ALA A 331 -53.26 12.58 -20.22
N LEU A 332 -53.74 13.14 -21.31
CA LEU A 332 -54.68 14.26 -21.33
C LEU A 332 -55.70 13.98 -22.43
N GLN A 333 -56.97 14.16 -22.12
CA GLN A 333 -58.05 14.08 -23.10
C GLN A 333 -58.90 15.32 -22.88
N GLU A 334 -58.81 16.26 -23.82
CA GLU A 334 -59.54 17.51 -23.74
C GLU A 334 -60.89 17.41 -24.43
N PHE A 335 -61.83 18.24 -24.00
CA PHE A 335 -63.09 18.41 -24.70
C PHE A 335 -63.15 19.81 -25.30
N ALA A 336 -63.14 19.87 -26.64
CA ALA A 336 -63.35 21.08 -27.43
C ALA A 336 -62.28 22.19 -27.26
N GLY A 337 -61.02 21.85 -27.02
CA GLY A 337 -59.95 22.84 -26.90
C GLY A 337 -59.75 23.39 -25.48
N ASP A 338 -60.37 22.77 -24.48
CA ASP A 338 -60.37 23.22 -23.08
C ASP A 338 -59.88 22.07 -22.18
N GLY A 339 -58.74 22.29 -21.53
CA GLY A 339 -58.06 21.30 -20.70
C GLY A 339 -56.54 21.39 -20.84
N THR A 340 -55.82 21.46 -19.71
CA THR A 340 -54.36 21.49 -19.71
C THR A 340 -53.80 20.65 -18.57
N LEU A 341 -52.70 19.94 -18.83
CA LEU A 341 -51.89 19.31 -17.80
C LEU A 341 -50.54 20.03 -17.71
N THR A 342 -50.22 20.51 -16.51
CA THR A 342 -48.93 21.14 -16.21
C THR A 342 -48.25 20.37 -15.10
N VAL A 343 -46.95 20.12 -15.25
CA VAL A 343 -46.11 19.56 -14.19
C VAL A 343 -45.00 20.54 -13.89
N GLU A 344 -44.85 20.86 -12.61
CA GLU A 344 -43.89 21.83 -12.10
C GLU A 344 -43.03 21.25 -10.97
N VAL A 345 -41.79 21.71 -10.86
CA VAL A 345 -40.85 21.36 -9.78
C VAL A 345 -40.46 22.64 -9.05
N TYR A 346 -40.36 22.59 -7.71
CA TYR A 346 -39.94 23.74 -6.91
C TYR A 346 -38.44 23.73 -6.66
N ASP A 347 -37.74 24.77 -7.13
CA ASP A 347 -36.27 24.88 -7.05
C ASP A 347 -35.76 25.53 -5.73
N GLY A 348 -36.66 25.81 -4.79
CA GLY A 348 -36.36 26.53 -3.55
C GLY A 348 -36.62 28.05 -3.62
N ALA A 349 -36.83 28.60 -4.81
CA ALA A 349 -37.18 30.00 -5.04
C ALA A 349 -38.53 30.16 -5.77
N ALA A 350 -38.77 29.37 -6.82
CA ALA A 350 -39.96 29.42 -7.65
C ALA A 350 -40.36 28.03 -8.20
N TRP A 351 -41.59 27.95 -8.70
CA TRP A 351 -42.06 26.79 -9.46
C TRP A 351 -41.54 26.87 -10.90
N GLN A 352 -40.99 25.77 -11.39
CA GLN A 352 -40.45 25.62 -12.73
C GLN A 352 -41.30 24.61 -13.50
N GLN A 353 -41.90 25.03 -14.60
CA GLN A 353 -42.66 24.16 -15.47
C GLN A 353 -41.74 23.21 -16.25
N ILE A 354 -41.87 21.91 -16.01
CA ILE A 354 -41.10 20.86 -16.69
C ILE A 354 -41.92 20.12 -17.77
N LEU A 355 -43.24 20.22 -17.70
CA LEU A 355 -44.14 19.70 -18.74
C LEU A 355 -45.39 20.60 -18.85
N PHE A 356 -45.83 20.84 -20.09
CA PHE A 356 -47.13 21.45 -20.40
C PHE A 356 -47.75 20.71 -21.58
N VAL A 357 -49.01 20.31 -21.41
CA VAL A 357 -49.79 19.54 -22.38
C VAL A 357 -51.14 20.22 -22.52
N ASP A 358 -51.49 20.57 -23.75
CA ASP A 358 -52.73 21.25 -24.15
C ASP A 358 -53.40 20.58 -25.35
N VAL A 359 -53.04 19.32 -25.61
CA VAL A 359 -53.58 18.51 -26.70
C VAL A 359 -53.81 17.07 -26.24
N ASP A 360 -54.77 16.41 -26.87
CA ASP A 360 -55.04 14.99 -26.63
C ASP A 360 -53.76 14.15 -26.71
N THR A 361 -53.48 13.46 -25.62
CA THR A 361 -52.31 12.63 -25.42
C THR A 361 -52.76 11.32 -24.78
N ASP A 362 -52.64 10.23 -25.54
CA ASP A 362 -52.80 8.87 -25.01
C ASP A 362 -51.73 8.58 -23.94
N PRO A 363 -51.95 7.60 -23.04
CA PRO A 363 -51.00 7.21 -22.00
C PRO A 363 -49.57 7.11 -22.53
N THR A 364 -48.71 8.02 -22.06
CA THR A 364 -47.35 8.21 -22.54
C THR A 364 -46.41 8.40 -21.36
N ASN A 365 -45.22 7.79 -21.44
CA ASN A 365 -44.13 8.04 -20.51
C ASN A 365 -43.40 9.34 -20.90
N SER A 366 -43.19 10.23 -19.94
CA SER A 366 -42.47 11.49 -20.17
C SER A 366 -41.01 11.33 -20.59
N GLY A 367 -40.42 10.14 -20.36
CA GLY A 367 -38.98 9.96 -20.29
C GLY A 367 -38.39 10.66 -19.07
N ALA A 368 -37.05 10.64 -18.97
CA ALA A 368 -36.35 11.39 -17.94
C ALA A 368 -36.34 12.88 -18.29
N LEU A 369 -36.99 13.68 -17.46
CA LEU A 369 -36.95 15.14 -17.48
C LEU A 369 -35.94 15.62 -16.44
N ASP A 370 -35.07 16.55 -16.83
CA ASP A 370 -34.08 17.17 -15.94
C ASP A 370 -34.79 18.17 -15.00
N MET A 371 -34.40 18.20 -13.73
CA MET A 371 -35.05 18.99 -12.67
C MET A 371 -34.21 20.17 -12.18
#